data_AF-A0A426ZYN8-F1
#
_entry.id   AF-A0A426ZYN8-F1
#
_cell.length_a   1.000
_cell.length_b   1.000
_cell.length_c   1.000
_cell.angle_alpha   90.00
_cell.angle_beta   90.00
_cell.angle_gamma   90.00
#
_symmetry.space_group_name_H-M   'P 1'
#
loop_
_entity.id
_entity.type
_entity.pdbx_description
1 polymer ?
#
loop_
_entity_poly.entity_id
_entity_poly.type
_entity_poly.pdbx_seq_one_letter_code
_entity_poly.pdbx_strand_id
1 'polypeptide(L)'
;MAAEEGSGAPPSPRPRSPPRYPDLCGRHRLQAEVQLLSREISFLEEELQSVEGLQPVSACCKEIDDYVGANPDPLIPMYGTVNSLFILDFPCNIVLTAFSVNQI
;
A
#
# COMPACT_ATOMS: atom_id res chain seq x y z
N MET A 1 3.91 -76.27 -45.42
CA MET A 1 4.33 -75.24 -44.46
C MET A 1 3.65 -73.94 -44.86
N ALA A 2 2.62 -73.55 -44.13
CA ALA A 2 1.92 -72.28 -44.28
C ALA A 2 2.52 -71.27 -43.30
N ALA A 3 2.79 -70.04 -43.76
CA ALA A 3 3.11 -68.88 -42.93
C ALA A 3 2.53 -67.62 -43.59
N GLU A 4 1.30 -67.34 -43.19
CA GLU A 4 0.62 -66.06 -42.90
C GLU A 4 1.19 -64.72 -43.42
N GLU A 5 0.27 -64.03 -44.12
CA GLU A 5 -0.16 -62.64 -43.95
C GLU A 5 0.89 -61.51 -43.97
N GLY A 6 0.79 -60.71 -45.04
CA GLY A 6 1.29 -59.35 -45.05
C GLY A 6 0.46 -58.47 -44.12
N SER A 7 1.12 -57.59 -43.38
CA SER A 7 0.47 -56.42 -42.81
C SER A 7 1.52 -55.37 -42.45
N GLY A 8 1.94 -54.61 -43.47
CA GLY A 8 2.67 -53.36 -43.28
C GLY A 8 1.67 -52.24 -42.99
N ALA A 9 1.00 -52.28 -41.84
CA ALA A 9 0.11 -51.19 -41.43
C ALA A 9 0.95 -49.97 -40.99
N PRO A 10 0.69 -48.76 -41.50
CA PRO A 10 1.37 -47.56 -41.04
C PRO A 10 1.03 -47.31 -39.56
N PRO A 11 1.98 -46.82 -38.74
CA PRO A 11 1.71 -46.51 -37.34
C PRO A 11 0.57 -45.52 -37.24
N SER A 12 -0.40 -45.82 -36.37
CA SER A 12 -1.53 -44.95 -36.10
C SER A 12 -1.04 -43.56 -35.65
N PRO A 13 -1.60 -42.46 -36.19
CA PRO A 13 -1.16 -41.12 -35.85
C PRO A 13 -1.40 -40.89 -34.35
N ARG A 14 -0.31 -40.67 -33.62
CA ARG A 14 -0.38 -40.31 -32.20
C ARG A 14 -1.03 -38.93 -32.10
N PRO A 15 -1.99 -38.72 -31.18
CA PRO A 15 -2.51 -37.39 -30.93
C PRO A 15 -1.34 -36.47 -30.57
N ARG A 16 -1.18 -35.37 -31.31
CA ARG A 16 -0.22 -34.33 -30.94
C ARG A 16 -0.61 -33.85 -29.54
N SER A 17 0.38 -33.66 -28.67
CA SER A 17 0.15 -32.99 -27.40
C SER A 17 -0.62 -31.69 -27.66
N PRO A 18 -1.59 -31.32 -26.81
CA PRO A 18 -2.31 -30.07 -26.95
C PRO A 18 -1.31 -28.93 -27.18
N PRO A 19 -1.62 -27.96 -28.07
CA PRO A 19 -0.77 -26.79 -28.26
C PRO A 19 -0.39 -26.25 -26.89
N ARG A 20 0.91 -25.97 -26.67
CA ARG A 20 1.37 -25.24 -25.48
C ARG A 20 0.43 -24.05 -25.32
N TYR A 21 -0.33 -24.04 -24.23
CA TYR A 21 -1.29 -23.00 -23.97
C TYR A 21 -0.55 -21.66 -24.06
N PRO A 22 -1.05 -20.67 -24.82
CA PRO A 22 -0.44 -19.34 -24.84
C PRO A 22 -0.28 -18.89 -23.40
N ASP A 23 0.90 -18.37 -23.04
CA ASP A 23 1.18 -17.90 -21.67
C ASP A 23 -0.04 -17.14 -21.14
N LEU A 24 -0.65 -17.68 -20.08
CA LEU A 24 -1.83 -17.13 -19.44
C LEU A 24 -1.54 -15.74 -18.84
N CYS A 25 -0.26 -15.34 -18.79
CA CYS A 25 0.16 -13.93 -18.86
C CYS A 25 -0.01 -13.34 -20.26
N GLY A 26 -1.23 -13.44 -20.78
CA GLY A 26 -1.54 -12.91 -22.11
C GLY A 26 -1.35 -11.39 -22.14
N ARG A 27 -1.23 -10.83 -23.36
CA ARG A 27 -1.13 -9.37 -23.57
C ARG A 27 -2.21 -8.58 -22.84
N HIS A 28 -3.43 -9.12 -22.73
CA HIS A 28 -4.53 -8.47 -22.00
C HIS A 28 -4.27 -8.33 -20.50
N ARG A 29 -3.66 -9.33 -19.86
CA ARG A 29 -3.32 -9.27 -18.44
C ARG A 29 -2.24 -8.23 -18.17
N LEU A 30 -1.19 -8.26 -18.97
CA LEU A 30 -0.11 -7.25 -18.91
C LEU A 30 -0.66 -5.84 -19.17
N GLN A 31 -1.57 -5.67 -20.13
CA GLN A 31 -2.19 -4.37 -20.41
C GLN A 31 -3.06 -3.87 -19.24
N ALA A 32 -3.80 -4.78 -18.58
CA ALA A 32 -4.58 -4.43 -17.40
C ALA A 32 -3.68 -4.04 -16.22
N GLU A 33 -2.57 -4.74 -16.01
CA GLU A 33 -1.56 -4.40 -15.00
C GLU A 33 -0.93 -3.03 -15.29
N VAL A 34 -0.57 -2.72 -16.55
CA VAL A 34 -0.07 -1.40 -16.94
C VAL A 34 -1.10 -0.29 -16.67
N GLN A 35 -2.38 -0.54 -16.95
CA GLN A 35 -3.45 0.42 -16.66
C GLN A 35 -3.64 0.64 -15.16
N LEU A 36 -3.53 -0.42 -14.36
CA LEU A 36 -3.60 -0.32 -12.91
C LEU A 36 -2.44 0.52 -12.37
N LEU A 37 -1.20 0.20 -12.79
CA LEU A 37 -0.01 0.94 -12.39
C LEU A 37 -0.09 2.41 -12.79
N SER A 38 -0.63 2.70 -13.99
CA SER A 38 -0.80 4.10 -14.43
C SER A 38 -1.75 4.89 -13.53
N ARG A 39 -2.83 4.24 -13.04
CA ARG A 39 -3.76 4.87 -12.09
C ARG A 39 -3.12 5.03 -10.72
N GLU A 40 -2.38 4.02 -10.26
CA GLU A 40 -1.70 4.07 -8.96
C GLU A 40 -0.63 5.16 -8.93
N ILE A 41 0.13 5.34 -10.02
CA ILE A 41 1.05 6.48 -10.19
C ILE A 41 0.28 7.80 -10.05
N SER A 42 -0.86 7.94 -10.75
CA SER A 42 -1.65 9.17 -10.68
C SER A 42 -2.15 9.45 -9.26
N PHE A 43 -2.64 8.43 -8.55
CA PHE A 43 -3.08 8.58 -7.16
C PHE A 43 -1.94 8.98 -6.22
N LEU A 44 -0.76 8.36 -6.37
CA LEU A 44 0.39 8.69 -5.53
C LEU A 44 0.92 10.10 -5.82
N GLU A 45 0.90 10.55 -7.08
CA GLU A 45 1.26 11.92 -7.43
C GLU A 45 0.28 12.94 -6.82
N GLU A 46 -1.03 12.67 -6.88
CA GLU A 46 -2.06 13.50 -6.25
C GLU A 46 -1.94 13.51 -4.71
N GLU A 47 -1.69 12.35 -4.09
CA GLU A 47 -1.47 12.24 -2.64
C GLU A 47 -0.23 13.03 -2.19
N LEU A 48 0.86 12.92 -2.94
CA LEU A 48 2.09 13.66 -2.64
C LEU A 48 1.87 15.18 -2.72
N GLN A 49 1.21 15.64 -3.79
CA GLN A 49 0.88 17.05 -3.96
C GLN A 49 -0.04 17.57 -2.84
N SER A 50 -0.98 16.75 -2.38
CA SER A 50 -1.87 17.08 -1.27
C SER A 50 -1.10 17.28 0.05
N VAL A 51 -0.08 16.46 0.30
CA VAL A 51 0.71 16.50 1.54
C VAL A 51 1.75 17.62 1.53
N GLU A 52 2.30 17.99 0.37
CA GLU A 52 3.36 19.01 0.24
C GLU A 52 2.95 20.41 0.75
N GLY A 53 1.66 20.72 0.76
CA GLY A 53 1.12 21.99 1.27
C GLY A 53 0.69 21.98 2.75
N LEU A 54 0.78 20.84 3.44
CA LEU A 54 0.26 20.71 4.81
C LEU A 54 1.22 21.31 5.83
N GLN A 55 0.65 21.91 6.88
CA GLN A 55 1.44 22.37 8.02
C GLN A 55 2.06 21.18 8.76
N PRO A 56 3.22 21.37 9.41
CA PRO A 56 3.80 20.36 10.28
C PRO A 56 2.79 19.90 11.34
N VAL A 57 2.79 18.61 11.63
CA VAL A 57 1.87 18.02 12.63
C VAL A 57 2.03 18.68 14.00
N SER A 58 3.23 19.14 14.37
CA SER A 58 3.46 19.92 15.61
C SER A 58 2.64 21.19 15.68
N ALA A 59 2.52 21.93 14.57
CA ALA A 59 1.76 23.18 14.54
C ALA A 59 0.27 22.90 14.77
N CYS A 60 -0.27 21.89 14.08
CA CYS A 60 -1.64 21.41 14.25
C CYS A 60 -1.93 20.93 15.68
N CYS A 61 -1.06 20.09 16.25
CA CYS A 61 -1.23 19.59 17.61
C CYS A 61 -1.17 20.70 18.66
N LYS A 62 -0.31 21.70 18.45
CA LYS A 62 -0.22 22.86 19.35
C LYS A 62 -1.49 23.70 19.35
N GLU A 63 -2.09 23.93 18.18
CA GLU A 63 -3.36 24.67 18.09
C GLU A 63 -4.48 23.97 18.86
N ILE A 64 -4.55 22.64 18.78
CA ILE A 64 -5.51 21.83 19.54
C ILE A 64 -5.25 21.91 21.04
N ASP A 65 -3.98 21.79 21.46
CA ASP A 65 -3.59 21.88 22.87
C ASP A 65 -3.92 23.26 23.47
N ASP A 66 -3.57 24.33 22.75
CA ASP A 66 -3.90 25.71 23.14
C ASP A 66 -5.41 25.92 23.26
N TYR A 67 -6.20 25.36 22.32
CA TYR A 67 -7.66 25.44 22.35
C TYR A 67 -8.29 24.70 23.53
N VAL A 68 -7.86 23.47 23.80
CA VAL A 68 -8.36 22.65 24.92
C VAL A 68 -7.93 23.27 26.25
N GLY A 69 -6.72 23.82 26.33
CA GLY A 69 -6.25 24.56 27.50
C GLY A 69 -7.09 25.81 27.78
N ALA A 70 -7.50 26.53 26.74
CA ALA A 70 -8.37 27.70 26.88
C ALA A 70 -9.85 27.36 27.17
N ASN A 71 -10.30 26.16 26.79
CA ASN A 71 -11.68 25.71 26.92
C ASN A 71 -11.76 24.37 27.68
N PRO A 72 -11.52 24.36 29.00
CA PRO A 72 -11.52 23.13 29.78
C PRO A 72 -12.93 22.52 29.86
N ASP A 73 -13.03 21.20 29.66
CA ASP A 73 -14.29 20.46 29.81
C ASP A 73 -14.72 20.42 31.28
N PRO A 74 -15.94 20.90 31.64
CA PRO A 74 -16.45 20.88 33.02
C PRO A 74 -16.52 19.49 33.67
N LEU A 75 -16.59 18.43 32.86
CA LEU A 75 -16.64 17.05 33.32
C LEU A 75 -15.24 16.45 33.53
N ILE A 76 -14.21 17.09 33.01
CA ILE A 76 -12.83 16.67 33.18
C ILE A 76 -12.27 17.38 34.42
N PRO A 77 -12.00 16.64 35.49
CA PRO A 77 -11.63 17.29 36.72
C PRO A 77 -10.18 17.76 36.73
N MET A 78 -9.99 19.07 36.89
CA MET A 78 -8.67 19.71 36.98
C MET A 78 -8.03 19.61 38.38
N TYR A 79 -8.26 18.53 39.12
CA TYR A 79 -7.72 18.39 40.46
C TYR A 79 -6.40 17.60 40.48
N GLY A 80 -5.33 18.33 40.78
CA GLY A 80 -4.12 17.80 41.39
C GLY A 80 -2.96 17.68 40.43
N THR A 81 -1.88 18.35 40.80
CA THR A 81 -0.53 18.30 40.25
C THR A 81 -0.04 16.88 40.00
N VAL A 82 -0.48 16.27 38.90
CA VAL A 82 0.17 15.13 38.26
C VAL A 82 0.51 15.58 36.85
N ASN A 83 1.46 16.51 36.77
CA ASN A 83 2.19 16.80 35.55
C ASN A 83 1.29 17.33 34.41
N SER A 84 1.13 18.66 34.36
CA SER A 84 0.94 19.37 33.09
C SER A 84 1.99 18.97 32.02
N LEU A 85 3.04 18.27 32.45
CA LEU A 85 4.09 17.70 31.64
C LEU A 85 3.72 16.32 31.03
N PHE A 86 2.79 15.50 31.54
CA PHE A 86 2.56 14.13 30.99
C PHE A 86 1.57 14.02 29.82
N ILE A 87 0.76 15.04 29.53
CA ILE A 87 0.07 15.10 28.22
C ILE A 87 1.06 15.54 27.12
N LEU A 88 2.14 16.24 27.49
CA LEU A 88 3.16 16.76 26.57
C LEU A 88 4.49 15.96 26.56
N ASP A 89 4.69 15.02 27.50
CA ASP A 89 5.82 14.05 27.54
C ASP A 89 5.41 12.64 27.08
N PHE A 90 4.27 12.49 26.39
CA PHE A 90 4.23 11.41 25.40
C PHE A 90 5.29 11.73 24.33
N PRO A 91 6.02 10.73 23.79
CA PRO A 91 7.29 10.90 23.08
C PRO A 91 7.14 11.54 21.69
N CYS A 92 6.18 12.45 21.50
CA CYS A 92 6.10 13.31 20.34
C CYS A 92 7.36 14.16 20.18
N ASN A 93 8.15 14.44 21.22
CA ASN A 93 9.47 15.06 21.03
C ASN A 93 10.46 14.14 20.29
N ILE A 94 10.43 12.83 20.52
CA ILE A 94 11.23 11.85 19.75
C ILE A 94 10.68 11.67 18.33
N VAL A 95 9.35 11.68 18.17
CA VAL A 95 8.72 11.57 16.84
C VAL A 95 8.91 12.86 16.04
N LEU A 96 8.85 14.05 16.66
CA LEU A 96 9.08 15.36 16.03
C LEU A 96 10.54 15.61 15.69
N THR A 97 11.49 15.19 16.54
CA THR A 97 12.91 15.24 16.15
C THR A 97 13.21 14.21 15.05
N ALA A 98 12.61 13.03 15.08
CA ALA A 98 12.74 12.06 13.99
C ALA A 98 12.10 12.53 12.67
N PHE A 99 10.95 13.22 12.73
CA PHE A 99 10.29 13.81 11.54
C PHE A 99 11.05 15.05 11.04
N SER A 100 11.60 15.88 11.94
CA SER A 100 12.40 17.05 11.57
C SER A 100 13.77 16.70 10.97
N VAL A 101 14.26 15.47 11.14
CA VAL A 101 15.47 14.97 10.46
C VAL A 101 15.14 14.21 9.17
N ASN A 102 13.87 13.86 8.90
CA ASN A 102 13.46 13.08 7.72
C ASN A 102 12.41 13.73 6.80
N GLN A 103 12.06 15.00 7.00
CA GLN A 103 11.33 15.77 6.00
C GLN A 103 12.25 16.83 5.38
N ILE A 104 13.06 16.38 4.43
CA ILE A 104 13.64 17.18 3.33
C ILE A 104 12.84 16.84 2.08
#